data_AF-A0AA49JHG5-F1
#
_entry.id   AF-A0AA49JHG5-F1
#
_cell.length_a   1.000
_cell.length_b   1.000
_cell.length_c   1.000
_cell.angle_alpha   90.00
_cell.angle_beta   90.00
_cell.angle_gamma   90.00
#
_symmetry.space_group_name_H-M   'P 1'
#
loop_
_entity.id
_entity.type
_entity.pdbx_description
1 polymer ?
#
loop_
_entity_poly.entity_id
_entity_poly.type
_entity_poly.pdbx_seq_one_letter_code
_entity_poly.pdbx_strand_id
1 'polypeptide(L)' 'MAHNFDYNKIMETYNNAASPVAANGAFDLVRTSLKDGHEVQINFGEGQQSKRFTKIEDFNKWVADIKERI' A
#
# COMPACT_ATOMS: atom_id res chain seq x y z
N MET A 1 -1.43 -13.65 -11.45
CA MET A 1 -0.42 -13.80 -10.39
C MET A 1 -0.54 -12.59 -9.46
N ALA A 2 -0.57 -12.77 -8.15
CA ALA A 2 -0.70 -11.65 -7.20
C ALA A 2 0.67 -11.07 -6.83
N HIS A 3 0.81 -9.75 -6.87
CA HIS A 3 2.01 -9.05 -6.41
C HIS A 3 1.95 -8.86 -4.89
N ASN A 4 3.03 -9.24 -4.21
CA ASN A 4 3.11 -9.15 -2.75
C ASN A 4 3.92 -7.93 -2.35
N PHE A 5 3.36 -7.12 -1.46
CA PHE A 5 4.03 -5.96 -0.87
C PHE A 5 4.08 -6.07 0.64
N ASP A 6 5.12 -5.50 1.22
CA ASP A 6 5.34 -5.47 2.66
C ASP A 6 4.85 -4.12 3.21
N TYR A 7 3.90 -4.16 4.15
CA TYR A 7 3.33 -2.98 4.79
C TYR A 7 4.39 -2.16 5.51
N ASN A 8 5.30 -2.81 6.24
CA ASN A 8 6.31 -2.13 7.04
C ASN A 8 7.26 -1.37 6.13
N LYS A 9 7.65 -1.93 4.98
CA LYS A 9 8.46 -1.22 3.97
C LYS A 9 7.72 -0.02 3.36
N ILE A 10 6.43 -0.16 3.07
CA ILE A 10 5.62 0.96 2.55
C ILE A 10 5.55 2.08 3.61
N MET A 11 5.31 1.74 4.87
CA MET A 11 5.25 2.72 5.96
C MET A 11 6.60 3.36 6.27
N GLU A 12 7.69 2.59 6.22
CA GLU A 12 9.04 3.14 6.35
C GLU A 12 9.31 4.18 5.26
N THR A 13 8.94 3.88 4.01
CA THR A 13 9.07 4.83 2.90
C THR A 13 8.18 6.06 3.10
N TYR A 14 6.94 5.85 3.58
CA TYR A 14 6.00 6.93 3.87
C TYR A 14 6.50 7.87 4.97
N ASN A 15 6.97 7.32 6.09
CA ASN A 15 7.42 8.07 7.26
C ASN A 15 8.76 8.78 7.02
N ASN A 16 9.66 8.18 6.23
CA ASN A 16 10.96 8.77 5.89
C ASN A 16 10.89 9.73 4.69
N ALA A 17 9.72 9.94 4.10
CA ALA A 17 9.58 10.81 2.96
C ALA A 17 9.79 12.28 3.33
N ALA A 18 10.63 12.98 2.55
CA ALA A 18 10.95 14.39 2.78
C ALA A 18 9.79 15.38 2.51
N SER A 19 8.67 14.90 1.95
CA SER A 19 7.49 15.73 1.67
C SER A 19 6.21 14.89 1.57
N PRO A 20 5.01 15.48 1.72
CA PRO A 20 3.73 14.79 1.54
C PRO A 20 3.54 14.17 0.15
N VAL A 21 4.15 14.77 -0.89
CA VAL A 21 4.13 14.23 -2.26
C VAL A 21 4.97 12.97 -2.34
N ALA A 22 6.19 12.99 -1.79
CA ALA A 22 7.06 11.82 -1.74
C ALA A 22 6.44 10.70 -0.88
N ALA A 23 5.78 11.04 0.22
CA ALA A 23 5.08 10.07 1.08
C ALA A 23 3.96 9.35 0.31
N ASN A 24 3.19 10.08 -0.51
CA ASN A 24 2.19 9.49 -1.39
C ASN A 24 2.78 8.50 -2.41
N GLY A 25 4.03 8.72 -2.81
CA GLY A 25 4.78 7.84 -3.72
C GLY A 25 5.07 6.45 -3.13
N ALA A 26 5.07 6.30 -1.81
CA ALA A 26 5.26 5.00 -1.15
C ALA A 26 4.20 3.96 -1.57
N PHE A 27 3.01 4.42 -1.99
CA PHE A 27 1.91 3.58 -2.43
C PHE A 27 1.83 3.40 -3.96
N ASP A 28 2.66 4.10 -4.74
CA ASP A 28 2.52 4.13 -6.20
C ASP A 28 2.86 2.80 -6.88
N LEU A 29 3.80 2.02 -6.32
CA LEU A 29 4.11 0.69 -6.84
C LEU A 29 2.90 -0.27 -6.71
N VAL A 30 2.15 -0.15 -5.61
CA VAL A 30 0.90 -0.91 -5.42
C VAL A 30 -0.17 -0.43 -6.40
N ARG A 31 -0.36 0.89 -6.52
CA ARG A 31 -1.32 1.48 -7.46
C ARG A 31 -1.03 1.06 -8.90
N THR A 32 0.24 1.05 -9.29
CA THR A 32 0.69 0.64 -10.62
C THR A 32 0.35 -0.82 -10.87
N SER A 33 0.67 -1.71 -9.93
CA SER A 33 0.30 -3.13 -10.04
C SER A 33 -1.22 -3.34 -10.20
N LEU A 34 -2.03 -2.59 -9.45
CA LEU A 34 -3.50 -2.64 -9.58
C LEU A 34 -4.00 -2.06 -10.92
N LYS A 35 -3.36 -1.00 -11.45
CA LYS A 35 -3.68 -0.44 -12.77
C LYS A 35 -3.36 -1.39 -13.90
N ASP A 36 -2.28 -2.15 -13.76
CA ASP A 36 -1.86 -3.17 -14.73
C ASP A 36 -2.74 -4.44 -14.67
N GLY A 37 -3.76 -4.45 -13.79
CA GLY A 37 -4.72 -5.55 -13.64
C GLY A 37 -4.22 -6.70 -12.76
N HIS A 38 -3.13 -6.50 -12.01
CA HIS A 38 -2.65 -7.49 -11.07
C HIS A 38 -3.42 -7.41 -9.74
N GLU A 39 -3.67 -8.58 -9.15
CA GLU A 39 -4.05 -8.65 -7.74
C GLU A 39 -2.85 -8.25 -6.86
N VAL A 40 -3.11 -7.51 -5.79
CA VAL A 40 -2.10 -7.11 -4.82
C VAL A 40 -2.41 -7.68 -3.44
N GLN A 41 -1.41 -8.23 -2.77
CA GLN A 41 -1.48 -8.62 -1.36
C GLN A 41 -0.50 -7.79 -0.53
N ILE A 42 -1.01 -7.09 0.48
CA ILE A 42 -0.24 -6.35 1.49
C ILE A 42 -0.05 -7.24 2.72
N ASN A 43 1.20 -7.55 3.06
CA ASN A 43 1.56 -8.35 4.24
C ASN A 43 1.95 -7.43 5.40
N PHE A 44 1.33 -7.62 6.57
CA PHE A 44 1.53 -6.73 7.73
C PHE A 44 2.57 -7.24 8.75
N GLY A 45 3.13 -8.44 8.52
CA GLY A 45 4.10 -9.07 9.42
C GLY A 45 3.54 -10.30 10.14
N GLU A 46 4.35 -10.91 11.00
CA GLU A 46 3.98 -12.13 11.71
C GLU A 46 2.77 -11.92 12.62
N GLY A 47 1.80 -12.84 12.53
CA GLY A 47 0.57 -12.81 13.32
C GLY A 47 -0.52 -11.88 12.79
N GLN A 48 -0.26 -11.09 11.75
CA GLN A 48 -1.27 -10.21 11.15
C GLN A 48 -1.75 -10.74 9.79
N GLN A 49 -3.07 -10.72 9.57
CA GLN A 49 -3.67 -11.17 8.32
C GLN A 49 -3.33 -10.19 7.19
N SER A 50 -2.84 -10.73 6.07
CA SER A 50 -2.60 -9.93 4.86
C SER A 50 -3.90 -9.41 4.27
N LYS A 51 -3.86 -8.21 3.66
CA LYS A 51 -4.99 -7.64 2.92
C LYS A 51 -4.78 -7.82 1.42
N ARG A 52 -5.84 -8.18 0.71
CA ARG A 52 -5.82 -8.30 -0.76
C ARG A 52 -6.65 -7.20 -1.41
N PHE A 53 -6.17 -6.73 -2.54
CA PHE A 53 -6.79 -5.69 -3.35
C PHE A 53 -6.75 -6.13 -4.82
N THR A 54 -7.88 -5.99 -5.50
CA THR A 54 -8.00 -6.21 -6.95
C THR A 54 -8.41 -4.92 -7.68
N LYS A 55 -8.91 -3.93 -6.96
CA LYS A 55 -9.31 -2.62 -7.47
C LYS A 55 -8.50 -1.52 -6.81
N ILE A 56 -8.07 -0.56 -7.62
CA ILE A 56 -7.33 0.63 -7.15
C ILE A 56 -8.15 1.51 -6.20
N GLU A 57 -9.46 1.58 -6.39
CA GLU A 57 -10.37 2.37 -5.54
C GLU A 57 -10.41 1.83 -4.10
N ASP A 58 -10.52 0.52 -3.95
CA ASP A 58 -10.54 -0.14 -2.63
C ASP A 58 -9.21 0.05 -1.90
N PHE A 59 -8.10 -0.04 -2.65
CA PHE A 59 -6.77 0.25 -2.12
C PHE A 59 -6.64 1.72 -1.69
N ASN A 60 -7.11 2.68 -2.50
CA ASN A 60 -7.02 4.10 -2.17
C ASN A 60 -7.86 4.46 -0.93
N LYS A 61 -9.04 3.85 -0.76
CA LYS A 61 -9.84 3.99 0.48
C LYS A 61 -9.07 3.48 1.69
N TRP A 62 -8.48 2.29 1.59
CA TRP A 62 -7.66 1.75 2.66
C TRP A 62 -6.44 2.62 2.98
N VAL A 63 -5.78 3.21 1.97
CA VAL A 63 -4.69 4.17 2.18
C VAL A 63 -5.18 5.45 2.88
N ALA A 64 -6.38 5.95 2.56
CA ALA A 64 -6.98 7.07 3.27
C ALA A 64 -7.23 6.72 4.75
N ASP A 65 -7.83 5.56 5.03
CA ASP A 65 -8.07 5.09 6.41
C ASP A 65 -6.77 4.96 7.22
N ILE A 66 -5.67 4.54 6.59
CA ILE A 66 -4.36 4.48 7.25
C ILE A 66 -3.88 5.87 7.63
N LYS A 67 -3.94 6.82 6.69
CA LYS A 67 -3.44 8.19 6.91
C LYS A 67 -4.22 8.94 7.97
N GLU A 68 -5.49 8.62 8.19
CA GLU A 68 -6.27 9.20 9.29
C GLU A 68 -5.88 8.66 10.67
N ARG A 69 -5.15 7.55 10.73
CA ARG A 69 -4.75 6.87 11.98
C ARG A 69 -3.31 7.16 12.42
N ILE A 70 -2.52 7.86 11.61
CA ILE A 70 -1.11 8.21 11.87
C ILE A 70 -1.04 9.71 12.17
#